data_AF-A0A8S1GX90-F1
#
_entry.id   AF-A0A8S1GX90-F1
#
_cell.length_a   1.000
_cell.length_b   1.000
_cell.length_c   1.000
_cell.angle_alpha   90.00
_cell.angle_beta   90.00
_cell.angle_gamma   90.00
#
_symmetry.space_group_name_H-M   'P 1'
#
loop_
_entity.id
_entity.type
_entity.pdbx_description
1 polymer ?
#
loop_
_entity_poly.entity_id
_entity_poly.type
_entity_poly.pdbx_seq_one_letter_code
_entity_poly.pdbx_strand_id
1 'polypeptide(L)'
;MKLTLLLIFISTGALISAHGDGLNVEKLSGHGKKFFLDMTKQVMGVPSLKPENIAAQTFFRGFLDKYTKLDDNIKRDMMQHVPAATKLFDSAAKKFNINPMDAFQMLSTFFENFKKGATGNLAQQGLKMAGKLFNKNQ
;
A
#
# COMPACT_ATOMS: atom_id res chain seq x y z
N MET A 1 29.83 -34.16 24.16
CA MET A 1 28.43 -34.00 23.74
C MET A 1 27.95 -32.65 24.28
N LYS A 2 27.70 -31.64 23.44
CA LYS A 2 26.36 -31.29 22.88
C LYS A 2 25.29 -31.39 23.99
N LEU A 3 24.62 -30.33 24.43
CA LEU A 3 23.81 -29.42 23.63
C LEU A 3 23.54 -28.11 24.40
N THR A 4 23.77 -26.97 23.76
CA THR A 4 23.33 -25.63 24.18
C THR A 4 21.81 -25.55 24.04
N LEU A 5 21.07 -25.07 25.06
CA LEU A 5 19.66 -24.71 24.89
C LEU A 5 19.42 -23.23 25.22
N LEU A 6 19.22 -22.52 24.11
CA LEU A 6 18.72 -21.17 23.91
C LEU A 6 17.27 -21.05 24.40
N LEU A 7 16.94 -20.02 25.17
CA LEU A 7 15.57 -19.50 25.30
C LEU A 7 15.62 -18.03 25.75
N ILE A 8 15.64 -17.12 24.78
CA ILE A 8 15.31 -15.70 24.99
C ILE A 8 14.08 -15.42 24.12
N PHE A 9 12.90 -15.48 24.73
CA PHE A 9 11.69 -14.86 24.20
C PHE A 9 11.61 -13.45 24.77
N ILE A 10 12.02 -12.46 23.98
CA ILE A 10 11.62 -11.06 24.19
C ILE A 10 10.73 -10.70 23.00
N SER A 11 9.45 -11.04 23.11
CA SER A 11 8.40 -10.50 22.25
C SER A 11 8.01 -9.12 22.79
N THR A 12 8.78 -8.09 22.44
CA THR A 12 8.35 -6.71 22.57
C THR A 12 7.32 -6.45 21.47
N GLY A 13 6.04 -6.62 21.81
CA GLY A 13 4.94 -6.11 21.02
C GLY A 13 4.99 -4.59 21.02
N ALA A 14 5.62 -4.01 19.99
CA ALA A 14 5.47 -2.60 19.70
C ALA A 14 4.01 -2.37 19.25
N LEU A 15 3.17 -1.95 20.18
CA LEU A 15 1.93 -1.24 19.89
C LEU A 15 2.32 0.07 19.19
N ILE A 16 2.39 0.04 17.86
CA ILE A 16 2.44 1.27 17.08
C ILE A 16 1.03 1.82 17.11
N SER A 17 0.77 2.74 18.04
CA SER A 17 -0.33 3.70 17.95
C SER A 17 -0.15 4.50 16.66
N ALA A 18 -0.75 4.01 15.58
CA ALA A 18 -0.90 4.76 14.35
C ALA A 18 -1.97 5.83 14.57
N HIS A 19 -1.58 6.97 15.16
CA HIS A 19 -2.27 8.22 14.89
C HIS A 19 -2.07 8.48 13.39
N GLY A 20 -3.01 7.99 12.60
CA GLY A 20 -2.93 7.93 11.15
C GLY A 20 -3.13 9.29 10.53
N ASP A 21 -2.05 10.08 10.46
CA ASP A 21 -1.91 10.98 9.32
C ASP A 21 -2.03 10.10 8.06
N GLY A 22 -3.06 10.36 7.25
CA GLY A 22 -3.32 9.60 6.04
C GLY A 22 -2.11 9.56 5.10
N LEU A 23 -2.22 8.78 4.02
CA LEU A 23 -1.20 8.72 2.96
C LEU A 23 -0.87 10.13 2.44
N ASN A 24 0.25 10.71 2.89
CA ASN A 24 0.69 12.04 2.48
C ASN A 24 1.46 11.96 1.16
N VAL A 25 0.73 11.77 0.04
CA VAL A 25 1.35 11.64 -1.29
C VAL A 25 1.89 12.97 -1.83
N GLU A 26 1.61 14.10 -1.16
CA GLU A 26 2.06 15.43 -1.61
C GLU A 26 3.59 15.57 -1.56
N LYS A 27 4.23 14.87 -0.63
CA LYS A 27 5.68 14.90 -0.45
C LYS A 27 6.43 13.94 -1.39
N LEU A 28 5.72 13.07 -2.09
CA LEU A 28 6.33 12.16 -3.06
C LEU A 28 6.86 12.92 -4.28
N SER A 29 7.90 12.36 -4.88
CA SER A 29 8.35 12.69 -6.24
C SER A 29 7.22 12.55 -7.27
N GLY A 30 7.40 13.14 -8.46
CA GLY A 30 6.42 13.00 -9.55
C GLY A 30 6.12 11.54 -9.92
N HIS A 31 7.13 10.68 -9.89
CA HIS A 31 6.97 9.25 -10.16
C HIS A 31 6.22 8.52 -9.05
N GLY A 32 6.54 8.80 -7.77
CA GLY A 32 5.81 8.25 -6.63
C GLY A 32 4.32 8.66 -6.66
N LYS A 33 4.04 9.93 -6.93
CA LYS A 33 2.66 10.44 -7.11
C LYS A 33 1.94 9.71 -8.22
N LYS A 34 2.57 9.56 -9.39
CA LYS A 34 1.98 8.85 -10.54
C LYS A 34 1.61 7.42 -10.17
N PHE A 35 2.50 6.70 -9.48
CA PHE A 35 2.21 5.33 -9.01
C PHE A 35 0.94 5.27 -8.15
N PHE A 36 0.84 6.12 -7.12
CA PHE A 36 -0.34 6.16 -6.26
C PHE A 36 -1.62 6.59 -6.98
N LEU A 37 -1.54 7.54 -7.92
CA LEU A 37 -2.68 7.96 -8.73
C LEU A 37 -3.18 6.84 -9.64
N ASP A 38 -2.27 6.16 -10.34
CA ASP A 38 -2.61 5.04 -11.23
C ASP A 38 -3.21 3.88 -10.44
N MET A 39 -2.64 3.57 -9.27
CA MET A 39 -3.17 2.60 -8.31
C MET A 39 -4.59 2.99 -7.84
N THR A 40 -4.79 4.25 -7.47
CA THR A 40 -6.09 4.77 -6.99
C THR A 40 -7.15 4.67 -8.07
N LYS A 41 -6.84 5.05 -9.32
CA LYS A 41 -7.76 4.92 -10.45
C LYS A 41 -8.15 3.47 -10.69
N GLN A 42 -7.18 2.56 -10.67
CA GLN A 42 -7.43 1.13 -10.89
C GLN A 42 -8.28 0.53 -9.78
N VAL A 43 -7.96 0.76 -8.50
CA VAL A 43 -8.66 0.14 -7.36
C VAL A 43 -10.11 0.61 -7.24
N MET A 44 -10.40 1.86 -7.63
CA MET A 44 -11.76 2.40 -7.64
C MET A 44 -12.65 1.67 -8.65
N GLY A 45 -12.09 1.19 -9.76
CA GLY A 45 -12.80 0.37 -10.76
C GLY A 45 -13.01 -1.09 -10.35
N VAL A 46 -12.43 -1.56 -9.23
CA VAL A 46 -12.58 -2.95 -8.77
C VAL A 46 -13.85 -3.07 -7.92
N PRO A 47 -14.86 -3.87 -8.31
CA PRO A 47 -16.16 -3.92 -7.62
C PRO A 47 -16.08 -4.44 -6.18
N SER A 48 -15.28 -5.49 -5.96
CA SER A 48 -15.02 -6.10 -4.66
C SER A 48 -13.55 -6.39 -4.58
N LEU A 49 -12.93 -6.07 -3.44
CA LEU A 49 -11.49 -6.31 -3.21
C LEU A 49 -11.21 -7.63 -2.50
N LYS A 50 -12.25 -8.42 -2.21
CA LYS A 50 -12.08 -9.71 -1.56
C LYS A 50 -11.18 -10.64 -2.40
N PRO A 51 -10.23 -11.37 -1.80
CA PRO A 51 -9.26 -12.18 -2.55
C PRO A 51 -9.86 -13.27 -3.44
N GLU A 52 -11.08 -13.74 -3.18
CA GLU A 52 -11.81 -14.68 -4.03
C GLU A 52 -12.33 -14.06 -5.33
N ASN A 53 -12.37 -12.73 -5.43
CA ASN A 53 -12.85 -12.03 -6.62
C ASN A 53 -11.76 -11.96 -7.72
N ILE A 54 -12.08 -12.43 -8.92
CA ILE A 54 -11.15 -12.47 -10.06
C ILE A 54 -10.62 -11.07 -10.44
N ALA A 55 -11.47 -10.04 -10.39
CA ALA A 55 -11.04 -8.67 -10.67
C ALA A 55 -10.09 -8.13 -9.59
N ALA A 56 -10.32 -8.47 -8.31
CA ALA A 56 -9.40 -8.14 -7.22
C ALA A 56 -8.05 -8.82 -7.41
N GLN A 57 -8.02 -10.13 -7.69
CA GLN A 57 -6.76 -10.84 -7.92
C GLN A 57 -5.99 -10.28 -9.12
N THR A 58 -6.70 -9.94 -10.20
CA THR A 58 -6.10 -9.32 -11.39
C THR A 58 -5.47 -7.98 -11.03
N PHE A 59 -6.20 -7.15 -10.29
CA PHE A 59 -5.68 -5.89 -9.78
C PHE A 59 -4.47 -6.11 -8.86
N PHE A 60 -4.51 -7.03 -7.91
CA PHE A 60 -3.40 -7.30 -6.98
C PHE A 60 -2.15 -7.82 -7.68
N ARG A 61 -2.29 -8.74 -8.64
CA ARG A 61 -1.16 -9.21 -9.46
C ARG A 61 -0.54 -8.06 -10.25
N GLY A 62 -1.38 -7.26 -10.93
CA GLY A 62 -0.91 -6.10 -11.69
C GLY A 62 -0.27 -5.03 -10.81
N PHE A 63 -0.81 -4.81 -9.60
CA PHE A 63 -0.25 -3.91 -8.61
C PHE A 63 1.14 -4.37 -8.16
N LEU A 64 1.29 -5.62 -7.76
CA LEU A 64 2.56 -6.18 -7.31
C LEU A 64 3.61 -6.23 -8.42
N ASP A 65 3.21 -6.56 -9.64
CA ASP A 65 4.10 -6.52 -10.81
C ASP A 65 4.63 -5.10 -11.05
N LYS A 66 3.75 -4.08 -11.05
CA LYS A 66 4.15 -2.68 -11.18
C LYS A 66 5.04 -2.22 -10.02
N TYR A 67 4.68 -2.58 -8.80
CA TYR A 67 5.41 -2.19 -7.58
C TYR A 67 6.83 -2.78 -7.55
N THR A 68 6.96 -4.08 -7.84
CA THR A 68 8.26 -4.77 -7.81
C THR A 68 9.22 -4.24 -8.87
N LYS A 69 8.71 -3.80 -10.01
CA LYS A 69 9.47 -3.17 -11.10
C LYS A 69 9.76 -1.68 -10.92
N LEU A 70 9.29 -1.03 -9.85
CA LEU A 70 9.68 0.36 -9.57
C LEU A 70 11.19 0.46 -9.33
N ASP A 71 11.79 1.51 -9.88
CA ASP A 71 13.18 1.87 -9.62
C ASP A 71 13.44 2.06 -8.12
N ASP A 72 14.64 1.72 -7.67
CA ASP A 72 15.03 1.82 -6.27
C ASP A 72 14.89 3.25 -5.72
N ASN A 73 15.15 4.27 -6.53
CA ASN A 73 14.98 5.67 -6.14
C ASN A 73 13.51 5.99 -5.82
N ILE A 74 12.56 5.43 -6.57
CA ILE A 74 11.13 5.62 -6.34
C ILE A 74 10.72 4.87 -5.07
N LYS A 75 11.20 3.63 -4.87
CA LYS A 75 10.94 2.88 -3.63
C LYS A 75 11.50 3.60 -2.39
N ARG A 76 12.68 4.23 -2.50
CA ARG A 76 13.25 5.06 -1.41
C ARG A 76 12.41 6.30 -1.13
N ASP A 77 11.97 7.02 -2.17
CA ASP A 77 11.05 8.17 -2.04
C ASP A 77 9.74 7.77 -1.35
N MET A 78 9.15 6.64 -1.75
CA MET A 78 7.97 6.07 -1.11
C MET A 78 8.24 5.66 0.35
N MET A 79 9.38 5.01 0.62
CA MET A 79 9.74 4.64 1.99
C MET A 79 9.91 5.88 2.89
N GLN A 80 10.47 6.97 2.36
CA GLN A 80 10.68 8.21 3.10
C GLN A 80 9.37 8.92 3.45
N HIS A 81 8.42 8.98 2.51
CA HIS A 81 7.22 9.82 2.65
C HIS A 81 5.95 9.05 3.01
N VAL A 82 5.88 7.76 2.68
CA VAL A 82 4.76 6.86 2.97
C VAL A 82 5.25 5.49 3.48
N PRO A 83 6.03 5.44 4.57
CA PRO A 83 6.72 4.23 5.03
C PRO A 83 5.79 3.06 5.36
N ALA A 84 4.61 3.35 5.94
CA ALA A 84 3.66 2.31 6.34
C ALA A 84 3.11 1.54 5.13
N ALA A 85 2.69 2.26 4.08
CA ALA A 85 2.21 1.66 2.85
C ALA A 85 3.33 0.91 2.12
N THR A 86 4.53 1.51 2.04
CA THR A 86 5.68 0.89 1.36
C THR A 86 6.09 -0.43 2.04
N LYS A 87 6.18 -0.47 3.37
CA LYS A 87 6.47 -1.72 4.11
C LYS A 87 5.41 -2.80 3.92
N LEU A 88 4.13 -2.41 3.81
CA LEU A 88 3.04 -3.34 3.51
C LEU A 88 3.21 -3.91 2.10
N PHE A 89 3.51 -3.07 1.10
CA PHE A 89 3.72 -3.49 -0.27
C PHE A 89 4.93 -4.41 -0.42
N ASP A 90 6.05 -4.12 0.26
CA ASP A 90 7.22 -4.99 0.33
C ASP A 90 6.88 -6.36 0.93
N SER A 91 6.10 -6.36 2.01
CA SER A 91 5.67 -7.59 2.68
C SER A 91 4.75 -8.42 1.79
N ALA A 92 3.81 -7.78 1.10
CA ALA A 92 2.93 -8.44 0.13
C ALA A 92 3.72 -9.01 -1.06
N ALA A 93 4.67 -8.26 -1.61
CA ALA A 93 5.52 -8.72 -2.72
C ALA A 93 6.36 -9.94 -2.34
N LYS A 94 6.97 -9.94 -1.14
CA LYS A 94 7.71 -11.11 -0.62
C LYS A 94 6.79 -12.32 -0.46
N LYS A 95 5.60 -12.11 0.11
CA LYS A 95 4.62 -13.20 0.30
C LYS A 95 4.06 -13.73 -1.00
N PHE A 96 3.90 -12.90 -2.02
CA PHE A 96 3.31 -13.33 -3.30
C PHE A 96 4.08 -14.47 -3.97
N ASN A 97 5.40 -14.49 -3.83
CA ASN A 97 6.25 -15.58 -4.35
C ASN A 97 6.19 -16.87 -3.53
N ILE A 98 5.58 -16.85 -2.34
CA ILE A 98 5.51 -17.99 -1.39
C ILE A 98 4.07 -18.49 -1.30
N ASN A 99 3.15 -17.59 -0.95
CA ASN A 99 1.72 -17.80 -0.83
C ASN A 99 0.98 -16.57 -1.39
N PRO A 100 0.53 -16.62 -2.65
CA PRO A 100 -0.23 -15.54 -3.28
C PRO A 100 -1.48 -15.11 -2.51
N MET A 101 -2.17 -16.03 -1.84
CA MET A 101 -3.39 -15.71 -1.11
C MET A 101 -3.13 -14.87 0.14
N ASP A 102 -2.03 -15.09 0.85
CA ASP A 102 -1.64 -14.25 1.98
C ASP A 102 -1.30 -12.81 1.53
N ALA A 103 -0.63 -12.69 0.39
CA ALA A 103 -0.35 -11.39 -0.22
C ALA A 103 -1.65 -10.68 -0.62
N PHE A 104 -2.59 -11.39 -1.24
CA PHE A 104 -3.89 -10.84 -1.62
C PHE A 104 -4.73 -10.46 -0.40
N GLN A 105 -4.69 -11.23 0.69
CA GLN A 105 -5.40 -10.88 1.92
C GLN A 105 -4.88 -9.56 2.50
N MET A 106 -3.54 -9.39 2.55
CA MET A 106 -2.91 -8.17 3.02
C MET A 106 -3.30 -6.95 2.17
N LEU A 107 -3.25 -7.11 0.84
CA LEU A 107 -3.63 -6.04 -0.10
C LEU A 107 -5.13 -5.75 -0.04
N SER A 108 -5.98 -6.76 0.07
CA SER A 108 -7.43 -6.61 0.24
C SER A 108 -7.75 -5.74 1.44
N THR A 109 -7.20 -6.07 2.63
CA THR A 109 -7.42 -5.27 3.84
C THR A 109 -6.98 -3.82 3.66
N PHE A 110 -5.80 -3.59 3.09
CA PHE A 110 -5.31 -2.24 2.83
C PHE A 110 -6.23 -1.48 1.88
N PHE A 111 -6.56 -2.07 0.74
CA PHE A 111 -7.31 -1.39 -0.31
C PHE A 111 -8.80 -1.21 0.03
N GLU A 112 -9.39 -2.09 0.82
CA GLU A 112 -10.75 -1.89 1.34
C GLU A 112 -10.81 -0.69 2.29
N ASN A 113 -9.84 -0.58 3.20
CA ASN A 113 -9.73 0.57 4.09
C ASN A 113 -9.43 1.85 3.30
N PHE A 114 -8.58 1.76 2.28
CA PHE A 114 -8.30 2.86 1.36
C PHE A 114 -9.57 3.32 0.63
N LYS A 115 -10.37 2.41 0.05
CA LYS A 115 -11.63 2.73 -0.61
C LYS A 115 -12.67 3.30 0.36
N LYS A 116 -12.85 2.70 1.53
CA LYS A 116 -13.77 3.19 2.58
C LYS A 116 -13.41 4.62 3.01
N GLY A 117 -12.12 4.87 3.21
CA GLY A 117 -11.58 6.20 3.45
C GLY A 117 -11.85 7.16 2.28
N ALA A 118 -11.79 6.71 1.03
CA ALA A 118 -12.14 7.57 -0.11
C ALA A 118 -13.64 7.91 -0.18
N THR A 119 -14.54 7.04 0.31
CA THR A 119 -16.00 7.18 0.12
C THR A 119 -16.77 7.86 1.26
N GLY A 120 -16.26 7.92 2.50
CA GLY A 120 -16.97 8.51 3.64
C GLY A 120 -16.36 9.83 4.10
N ASN A 121 -16.82 10.99 3.60
CA ASN A 121 -16.41 12.36 3.98
C ASN A 121 -14.89 12.70 3.98
N LEU A 122 -14.02 11.74 3.74
CA LEU A 122 -12.57 11.82 3.50
C LEU A 122 -12.25 11.89 2.00
N ALA A 123 -13.28 12.05 1.17
CA ALA A 123 -13.18 12.59 -0.18
C ALA A 123 -12.43 13.95 -0.16
N GLN A 124 -12.44 14.75 0.91
CA GLN A 124 -11.59 15.94 1.03
C GLN A 124 -10.06 15.65 1.10
N GLN A 125 -9.62 14.47 1.56
CA GLN A 125 -8.20 14.05 1.48
C GLN A 125 -7.88 13.35 0.16
N GLY A 126 -8.81 12.57 -0.39
CA GLY A 126 -8.69 12.01 -1.74
C GLY A 126 -8.66 13.07 -2.85
N LEU A 127 -9.46 14.14 -2.72
CA LEU A 127 -9.55 15.27 -3.65
C LEU A 127 -8.54 16.40 -3.40
N LYS A 128 -7.93 16.56 -2.21
CA LYS A 128 -6.77 17.49 -2.09
C LYS A 128 -5.57 17.01 -2.91
N MET A 129 -5.38 15.69 -3.05
CA MET A 129 -4.29 15.12 -3.84
C MET A 129 -4.61 14.97 -5.34
N ALA A 130 -5.88 14.85 -5.72
CA ALA A 130 -6.31 14.93 -7.12
C ALA A 130 -6.52 16.38 -7.61
N GLY A 131 -6.78 17.34 -6.71
CA GLY A 131 -7.08 18.74 -7.02
C GLY A 131 -5.92 19.57 -7.61
N LYS A 132 -4.66 19.15 -7.45
CA LYS A 132 -3.53 19.76 -8.19
C LYS A 132 -3.48 19.34 -9.67
N LEU A 133 -4.24 18.33 -10.07
CA LEU A 133 -4.23 17.81 -11.44
C LEU A 133 -5.26 18.47 -12.37
N PHE A 134 -6.12 19.39 -11.90
CA PHE A 134 -7.28 19.83 -12.71
C PHE A 134 -7.59 21.34 -12.82
N ASN A 135 -6.93 22.30 -12.16
CA ASN A 135 -7.19 23.74 -12.41
C ASN A 135 -6.07 24.62 -11.82
N LYS A 136 -5.23 25.31 -12.63
CA LYS A 136 -5.52 26.61 -13.28
C LYS A 136 -5.92 27.65 -12.22
N ASN A 137 -5.09 28.63 -11.86
CA ASN A 137 -4.46 29.63 -12.74
C ASN A 137 -2.93 29.45 -12.81
N GLN A 138 -2.31 29.06 -13.93
CA GLN A 138 -2.14 29.91 -15.11
C GLN A 138 -3.41 30.49 -15.72
#